data_AF-A0A5J4QEQ3-F1
#
_entry.id   AF-A0A5J4QEQ3-F1
#
_cell.length_a   1.000
_cell.length_b   1.000
_cell.length_c   1.000
_cell.angle_alpha   90.00
_cell.angle_beta   90.00
_cell.angle_gamma   90.00
#
_symmetry.space_group_name_H-M   'P 1'
#
loop_
_entity.id
_entity.type
_entity.pdbx_description
1 polymer ?
#
loop_
_entity_poly.entity_id
_entity_poly.type
_entity_poly.pdbx_seq_one_letter_code
_entity_poly.pdbx_strand_id
1 'polypeptide(L)'
;RETFLALWIVLFALLGFYLLGKIKFPHDDDGNKVSIPRFLLATASLTFAVYMLPGLWGAPLKAVSAFTPPMSTQDFNLYTKEVHPKFDDYDAGMDYARKTNKPVMIDFTGYGCVNCRKMELAVWTDPKVGSILNDDYVLISLYVDDKQRLPEPLKVTENGTERMLRTIGDKWSYLQRTKFGANAQPFYVLIDNAGNPLNKPYAYNEAIDKYVDFLQTGLKNYTFMRQTLLCQ
;
A
#
# COMPACT_ATOMS: atom_id res chain seq x y z
N ARG A 1 -6.46 -6.31 -13.06
CA ARG A 1 -6.70 -7.23 -11.91
C ARG A 1 -7.84 -8.21 -12.17
N GLU A 2 -8.94 -7.81 -12.83
CA GLU A 2 -10.11 -8.68 -13.02
C GLU A 2 -9.80 -9.93 -13.83
N THR A 3 -9.03 -9.83 -14.92
CA THR A 3 -8.69 -10.99 -15.77
C THR A 3 -7.99 -12.09 -14.97
N PHE A 4 -7.10 -11.69 -14.06
CA PHE A 4 -6.38 -12.62 -13.19
C PHE A 4 -7.34 -13.30 -12.20
N LEU A 5 -8.18 -12.51 -11.52
CA LEU A 5 -9.16 -13.03 -10.57
C LEU A 5 -10.20 -13.93 -11.24
N ALA A 6 -10.73 -13.53 -12.40
CA ALA A 6 -11.70 -14.29 -13.17
C ALA A 6 -11.13 -15.66 -13.58
N LEU A 7 -9.89 -15.69 -14.09
CA LEU A 7 -9.20 -16.93 -14.45
C LEU A 7 -9.03 -17.83 -13.23
N TRP A 8 -8.62 -17.29 -12.09
CA TRP A 8 -8.45 -18.05 -10.85
C TRP A 8 -9.76 -18.61 -10.32
N ILE A 9 -10.82 -17.79 -10.26
CA ILE A 9 -12.15 -18.23 -9.82
C ILE A 9 -12.63 -19.40 -10.68
N VAL A 10 -12.48 -19.31 -12.01
CA VAL A 10 -12.85 -20.39 -12.93
C VAL A 10 -12.01 -21.65 -12.67
N LEU A 11 -10.69 -21.54 -12.56
CA LEU A 11 -9.82 -22.69 -12.29
C LEU A 11 -10.13 -23.40 -10.97
N PHE A 12 -10.30 -22.65 -9.88
CA PHE A 12 -10.62 -23.24 -8.56
C PHE A 12 -12.04 -23.80 -8.50
N ALA A 13 -13.00 -23.21 -9.23
CA ALA A 13 -14.33 -23.77 -9.37
C ALA A 13 -14.30 -25.10 -10.15
N LEU A 14 -13.62 -25.12 -11.30
CA LEU A 14 -13.44 -26.33 -12.11
C LEU A 14 -12.72 -27.44 -11.33
N LEU A 15 -11.66 -27.08 -10.58
CA LEU A 15 -10.96 -28.01 -9.70
C LEU A 15 -11.89 -28.59 -8.62
N GLY A 16 -12.72 -27.75 -8.00
CA GLY A 16 -13.71 -28.18 -7.02
C GLY A 16 -14.72 -29.16 -7.60
N PHE A 17 -15.29 -28.84 -8.77
CA PHE A 17 -16.24 -29.73 -9.46
C PHE A 17 -15.58 -31.02 -9.97
N TYR A 18 -14.33 -30.96 -10.40
CA TYR A 18 -13.52 -32.12 -10.76
C TYR A 18 -13.31 -33.05 -9.56
N LEU A 19 -12.92 -32.52 -8.40
CA LEU A 19 -12.71 -33.30 -7.18
C LEU A 19 -14.00 -33.92 -6.62
N LEU A 20 -15.16 -33.28 -6.86
CA LEU A 20 -16.48 -33.85 -6.57
C LEU A 20 -16.93 -34.91 -7.60
N GLY A 21 -16.15 -35.14 -8.66
CA GLY A 21 -16.47 -36.09 -9.72
C GLY A 21 -17.58 -35.63 -10.67
N LYS A 22 -17.91 -34.33 -10.69
CA LYS A 22 -18.89 -33.74 -11.62
C LYS A 22 -18.30 -33.50 -13.01
N ILE A 23 -16.97 -33.32 -13.08
CA ILE A 23 -16.19 -33.24 -14.31
C ILE A 23 -15.25 -34.44 -14.30
N LYS A 24 -15.19 -35.18 -15.41
CA LYS A 24 -14.28 -36.31 -15.61
C LYS A 24 -13.60 -36.19 -16.96
N PHE A 25 -12.32 -36.53 -17.02
CA PHE A 25 -11.56 -36.65 -18.26
C PHE A 25 -11.53 -38.11 -18.74
N PRO A 26 -11.28 -38.36 -20.03
CA PRO A 26 -11.26 -39.71 -20.60
C PRO A 26 -10.24 -40.68 -19.98
N HIS A 27 -9.27 -40.17 -19.23
CA HIS A 27 -8.21 -40.94 -18.58
C HIS A 27 -8.46 -41.18 -17.08
N ASP A 28 -9.61 -40.75 -16.54
CA ASP A 28 -9.94 -40.92 -15.14
C ASP A 28 -10.65 -42.27 -14.89
N ASP A 29 -10.30 -42.94 -13.78
CA ASP A 29 -10.98 -44.16 -13.35
C ASP A 29 -12.47 -43.94 -13.03
N ASP A 30 -13.31 -44.93 -13.35
CA ASP A 30 -14.77 -44.95 -13.11
C ASP A 30 -15.19 -45.08 -11.63
N GLY A 31 -14.30 -44.75 -10.70
CA GLY A 31 -14.55 -44.79 -9.26
C GLY A 31 -15.71 -43.88 -8.85
N ASN A 32 -16.88 -44.47 -8.58
CA ASN A 32 -18.14 -43.77 -8.29
C ASN A 32 -18.28 -43.16 -6.89
N LYS A 33 -17.22 -43.16 -6.06
CA LYS A 33 -17.27 -42.65 -4.68
C LYS A 33 -16.24 -41.54 -4.47
N VAL A 34 -16.72 -40.38 -4.02
CA VAL A 34 -15.86 -39.28 -3.58
C VAL A 34 -15.26 -39.65 -2.22
N SER A 35 -13.94 -39.75 -2.15
CA SER A 35 -13.24 -40.01 -0.88
C SER A 35 -13.27 -38.77 0.03
N ILE A 36 -13.18 -38.98 1.35
CA ILE A 36 -13.17 -37.88 2.34
C ILE A 36 -12.07 -36.84 2.03
N PRO A 37 -10.81 -37.23 1.70
CA PRO A 37 -9.79 -36.26 1.33
C PRO A 37 -10.14 -35.45 0.08
N ARG A 38 -10.72 -36.10 -0.95
CA ARG A 38 -11.18 -35.41 -2.18
C ARG A 38 -12.29 -34.41 -1.86
N PHE A 39 -13.24 -34.79 -1.00
CA PHE A 39 -14.32 -33.91 -0.58
C PHE A 39 -13.83 -32.67 0.18
N LEU A 40 -12.88 -32.84 1.10
CA LEU A 40 -12.30 -31.71 1.84
C LEU A 40 -11.53 -30.76 0.92
N LEU A 41 -10.71 -31.30 0.00
CA LEU A 41 -10.00 -30.50 -1.00
C LEU A 41 -10.96 -29.76 -1.94
N ALA A 42 -12.04 -30.42 -2.38
CA ALA A 42 -13.07 -29.79 -3.20
C ALA A 42 -13.75 -28.63 -2.47
N THR A 43 -14.11 -28.85 -1.20
CA THR A 43 -14.76 -27.85 -0.35
C THR A 43 -13.85 -26.64 -0.13
N ALA A 44 -12.56 -26.87 0.16
CA ALA A 44 -11.57 -25.80 0.29
C ALA A 44 -11.41 -25.01 -1.01
N SER A 45 -11.31 -25.70 -2.16
CA SER A 45 -11.19 -25.09 -3.49
C SER A 45 -12.40 -24.21 -3.83
N LEU A 46 -13.62 -24.70 -3.59
CA LEU A 46 -14.84 -23.95 -3.85
C LEU A 46 -15.01 -22.76 -2.89
N THR A 47 -14.68 -22.95 -1.61
CA THR A 47 -14.70 -21.86 -0.61
C THR A 47 -13.74 -20.74 -1.01
N PHE A 48 -12.55 -21.11 -1.50
CA PHE A 48 -11.57 -20.17 -2.00
C PHE A 48 -12.07 -19.42 -3.26
N ALA A 49 -12.72 -20.11 -4.20
CA ALA A 49 -13.35 -19.47 -5.35
C ALA A 49 -14.44 -18.46 -4.93
N VAL A 50 -15.32 -18.84 -3.99
CA VAL A 50 -16.37 -17.95 -3.46
C VAL A 50 -15.78 -16.74 -2.73
N TYR A 51 -14.73 -16.93 -1.94
CA TYR A 51 -14.02 -15.84 -1.25
C TYR A 51 -13.48 -14.78 -2.23
N MET A 52 -13.07 -15.18 -3.42
CA MET A 52 -12.53 -14.25 -4.42
C MET A 52 -13.61 -13.51 -5.23
N LEU A 53 -14.87 -13.96 -5.24
CA LEU A 53 -15.95 -13.34 -6.02
C LEU A 53 -16.10 -11.83 -5.74
N PRO A 54 -16.16 -11.35 -4.48
CA PRO A 54 -16.26 -9.91 -4.20
C PRO A 54 -15.09 -9.09 -4.76
N GLY A 55 -13.93 -9.71 -4.98
CA GLY A 55 -12.76 -9.06 -5.57
C GLY A 55 -12.99 -8.57 -7.01
N LEU A 56 -13.90 -9.20 -7.76
CA LEU A 56 -14.29 -8.74 -9.10
C LEU A 56 -14.96 -7.36 -9.08
N TRP A 57 -15.55 -6.97 -7.94
CA TRP A 57 -16.20 -5.67 -7.73
C TRP A 57 -15.37 -4.69 -6.88
N GLY A 58 -14.08 -4.98 -6.70
CA GLY A 58 -13.14 -4.07 -6.02
C GLY A 58 -12.98 -4.33 -4.52
N ALA A 59 -13.57 -5.39 -3.95
CA ALA A 59 -13.37 -5.70 -2.54
C ALA A 59 -11.89 -6.06 -2.24
N PRO A 60 -11.34 -5.61 -1.10
CA PRO A 60 -9.97 -5.93 -0.71
C PRO A 60 -9.86 -7.41 -0.29
N LEU A 61 -9.18 -8.22 -1.11
CA LEU A 61 -8.89 -9.63 -0.81
C LEU A 61 -7.67 -9.75 0.12
N LYS A 62 -7.86 -9.40 1.40
CA LYS A 62 -6.77 -9.32 2.39
C LYS A 62 -5.93 -10.60 2.52
N ALA A 63 -6.53 -11.78 2.40
CA ALA A 63 -5.83 -13.06 2.58
C ALA A 63 -4.86 -13.40 1.43
N VAL A 64 -5.09 -12.83 0.24
CA VAL A 64 -4.31 -13.12 -0.99
C VAL A 64 -3.76 -11.85 -1.65
N SER A 65 -3.74 -10.74 -0.92
CA SER A 65 -3.30 -9.43 -1.42
C SER A 65 -1.82 -9.41 -1.83
N ALA A 66 -1.01 -10.31 -1.27
CA ALA A 66 0.40 -10.43 -1.61
C ALA A 66 0.65 -11.08 -2.99
N PHE A 67 -0.30 -11.89 -3.48
CA PHE A 67 -0.17 -12.61 -4.75
C PHE A 67 -1.06 -12.05 -5.86
N THR A 68 -2.08 -11.28 -5.49
CA THR A 68 -3.00 -10.67 -6.46
C THR A 68 -2.46 -9.32 -6.93
N PRO A 69 -2.63 -8.96 -8.23
CA PRO A 69 -2.27 -7.64 -8.73
C PRO A 69 -2.89 -6.51 -7.91
N PRO A 70 -2.25 -5.33 -7.83
CA PRO A 70 -2.76 -4.20 -7.06
C PRO A 70 -4.10 -3.69 -7.63
N MET A 71 -4.93 -3.12 -6.75
CA MET A 71 -6.26 -2.54 -7.04
C MET A 71 -6.20 -1.43 -8.09
N SER A 72 -5.08 -0.71 -8.18
CA SER A 72 -4.87 0.30 -9.22
C SER A 72 -4.92 -0.23 -10.65
N THR A 73 -4.78 -1.55 -10.85
CA THR A 73 -4.90 -2.21 -12.17
C THR A 73 -6.30 -2.74 -12.45
N GLN A 74 -7.30 -2.38 -11.63
CA GLN A 74 -8.69 -2.83 -11.77
C GLN A 74 -9.50 -1.73 -12.46
N ASP A 75 -10.17 -2.08 -13.58
CA ASP A 75 -10.95 -1.12 -14.37
C ASP A 75 -12.33 -0.86 -13.74
N PHE A 76 -12.89 -1.86 -13.06
CA PHE A 76 -14.18 -1.81 -12.36
C PHE A 76 -13.98 -1.81 -10.85
N ASN A 77 -13.91 -0.61 -10.24
CA ASN A 77 -13.90 -0.45 -8.79
C ASN A 77 -15.12 0.36 -8.31
N LEU A 78 -15.95 -0.26 -7.47
CA LEU A 78 -17.09 0.43 -6.84
C LEU A 78 -16.66 1.40 -5.73
N TYR A 79 -15.42 1.29 -5.25
CA TYR A 79 -14.79 2.16 -4.28
C TYR A 79 -13.96 3.23 -5.01
N THR A 80 -14.60 4.35 -5.36
CA THR A 80 -14.01 5.42 -6.18
C THR A 80 -13.11 6.40 -5.40
N LYS A 81 -13.01 6.25 -4.08
CA LYS A 81 -12.13 7.07 -3.22
C LYS A 81 -10.85 6.32 -2.88
N GLU A 82 -10.07 5.97 -3.91
CA GLU A 82 -8.72 5.48 -3.69
C GLU A 82 -7.79 6.64 -3.30
N VAL A 83 -6.87 6.36 -2.39
CA VAL A 83 -5.80 7.30 -2.05
C VAL A 83 -4.67 7.05 -3.02
N HIS A 84 -4.35 8.04 -3.84
CA HIS A 84 -3.22 8.00 -4.74
C HIS A 84 -2.16 9.00 -4.29
N PRO A 85 -0.87 8.60 -4.24
CA PRO A 85 0.18 9.55 -4.00
C PRO A 85 0.16 10.60 -5.11
N LYS A 86 0.15 11.86 -4.69
CA LYS A 86 0.08 12.99 -5.63
C LYS A 86 1.43 13.28 -6.26
N PHE A 87 2.51 12.91 -5.56
CA PHE A 87 3.88 13.11 -5.99
C PHE A 87 4.75 11.92 -5.56
N ASP A 88 5.72 11.59 -6.41
CA ASP A 88 6.87 10.71 -6.14
C ASP A 88 8.17 11.53 -5.99
N ASP A 89 8.17 12.78 -6.45
CA ASP A 89 9.21 13.77 -6.23
C ASP A 89 8.94 14.60 -4.97
N TYR A 90 9.87 14.53 -4.02
CA TYR A 90 9.79 15.27 -2.76
C TYR A 90 9.74 16.78 -2.95
N ASP A 91 10.60 17.33 -3.81
CA ASP A 91 10.74 18.78 -3.96
C ASP A 91 9.50 19.37 -4.65
N ALA A 92 9.00 18.72 -5.69
CA ALA A 92 7.75 19.09 -6.36
C ALA A 92 6.54 19.00 -5.42
N GLY A 93 6.47 17.96 -4.59
CA GLY A 93 5.39 17.81 -3.61
C GLY A 93 5.43 18.88 -2.51
N MET A 94 6.62 19.19 -1.99
CA MET A 94 6.80 20.26 -0.99
C MET A 94 6.45 21.64 -1.56
N ASP A 95 6.81 21.93 -2.81
CA ASP A 95 6.45 23.17 -3.48
C ASP A 95 4.93 23.30 -3.69
N TYR A 96 4.28 22.21 -4.07
CA TYR A 96 2.82 22.17 -4.16
C TYR A 96 2.15 22.38 -2.80
N ALA A 97 2.69 21.77 -1.75
CA ALA A 97 2.20 21.91 -0.37
C ALA A 97 2.29 23.36 0.13
N ARG A 98 3.41 24.04 -0.14
CA ARG A 98 3.59 25.47 0.14
C ARG A 98 2.55 26.33 -0.56
N LYS A 99 2.32 26.11 -1.86
CA LYS A 99 1.34 26.87 -2.66
C LYS A 99 -0.10 26.64 -2.19
N THR A 100 -0.42 25.43 -1.77
CA THR A 100 -1.77 25.07 -1.33
C THR A 100 -2.00 25.21 0.18
N ASN A 101 -0.97 25.61 0.92
CA ASN A 101 -0.98 25.73 2.38
C ASN A 101 -1.42 24.45 3.10
N LYS A 102 -1.05 23.28 2.57
CA LYS A 102 -1.38 21.98 3.17
C LYS A 102 -0.14 21.32 3.78
N PRO A 103 -0.26 20.61 4.90
CA PRO A 103 0.82 19.79 5.41
C PRO A 103 1.14 18.62 4.48
N VAL A 104 2.34 18.06 4.62
CA VAL A 104 2.81 16.95 3.80
C VAL A 104 2.83 15.68 4.63
N MET A 105 2.39 14.59 4.02
CA MET A 105 2.63 13.25 4.51
C MET A 105 3.64 12.58 3.59
N ILE A 106 4.80 12.26 4.14
CA ILE A 106 5.81 11.44 3.48
C ILE A 106 5.51 9.97 3.80
N ASP A 107 5.35 9.18 2.76
CA ASP A 107 5.22 7.73 2.82
C ASP A 107 6.48 7.07 2.27
N PHE A 108 7.35 6.59 3.16
CA PHE A 108 8.48 5.73 2.76
C PHE A 108 7.96 4.32 2.52
N THR A 109 7.89 3.96 1.24
CA THR A 109 7.28 2.73 0.74
C THR A 109 8.22 2.01 -0.23
N GLY A 110 7.79 0.87 -0.77
CA GLY A 110 8.52 0.15 -1.80
C GLY A 110 7.59 -0.71 -2.65
N TYR A 111 7.95 -0.93 -3.91
CA TYR A 111 7.19 -1.77 -4.84
C TYR A 111 7.03 -3.20 -4.31
N GLY A 112 8.06 -3.74 -3.66
CA GLY A 112 8.03 -5.07 -3.05
C GLY A 112 7.50 -5.13 -1.62
N CYS A 113 7.02 -4.01 -1.05
CA CYS A 113 6.69 -3.92 0.37
C CYS A 113 5.31 -4.50 0.70
N VAL A 114 5.28 -5.75 1.18
CA VAL A 114 4.04 -6.45 1.58
C VAL A 114 3.27 -5.70 2.68
N ASN A 115 3.97 -5.18 3.70
CA ASN A 115 3.33 -4.47 4.81
C ASN A 115 2.77 -3.10 4.39
N CYS A 116 3.41 -2.42 3.43
CA CYS A 116 2.91 -1.17 2.85
C CYS A 116 1.59 -1.44 2.14
N ARG A 117 1.55 -2.50 1.32
CA ARG A 117 0.32 -2.91 0.63
C ARG A 117 -0.81 -3.28 1.59
N LYS A 118 -0.49 -3.92 2.72
CA LYS A 118 -1.48 -4.20 3.77
C LYS A 118 -2.05 -2.92 4.38
N MET A 119 -1.22 -1.92 4.68
CA MET A 119 -1.69 -0.62 5.17
C MET A 119 -2.60 0.09 4.16
N GLU A 120 -2.22 0.12 2.89
CA GLU A 120 -3.05 0.70 1.82
C GLU A 120 -4.43 0.02 1.77
N LEU A 121 -4.48 -1.31 1.84
CA LEU A 121 -5.72 -2.09 1.71
C LEU A 121 -6.57 -2.19 2.98
N ALA A 122 -5.97 -2.04 4.16
CA ALA A 122 -6.66 -2.20 5.43
C ALA A 122 -7.01 -0.85 6.08
N VAL A 123 -6.19 0.17 5.85
CA VAL A 123 -6.27 1.47 6.52
C VAL A 123 -6.61 2.59 5.56
N TRP A 124 -5.93 2.70 4.40
CA TRP A 124 -6.17 3.83 3.48
C TRP A 124 -7.50 3.74 2.74
N THR A 125 -8.05 2.55 2.56
CA THR A 125 -9.40 2.34 2.00
C THR A 125 -10.51 2.75 2.96
N ASP A 126 -10.21 3.01 4.25
CA ASP A 126 -11.22 3.52 5.18
C ASP A 126 -11.68 4.92 4.72
N PRO A 127 -13.00 5.20 4.62
CA PRO A 127 -13.49 6.47 4.10
C PRO A 127 -13.00 7.70 4.87
N LYS A 128 -12.78 7.58 6.18
CA LYS A 128 -12.31 8.68 7.03
C LYS A 128 -10.83 8.94 6.78
N VAL A 129 -10.02 7.90 6.73
CA VAL A 129 -8.59 8.01 6.41
C VAL A 129 -8.41 8.56 4.99
N GLY A 130 -9.12 7.98 4.01
CA GLY A 130 -9.00 8.39 2.61
C GLY A 130 -9.40 9.84 2.37
N SER A 131 -10.43 10.35 3.06
CA SER A 131 -10.80 11.77 2.98
C SER A 131 -9.69 12.67 3.55
N ILE A 132 -9.15 12.35 4.74
CA ILE A 132 -8.06 13.15 5.33
C ILE A 132 -6.83 13.18 4.42
N LEU A 133 -6.44 12.05 3.84
CA LEU A 133 -5.26 11.95 2.98
C LEU A 133 -5.44 12.69 1.65
N ASN A 134 -6.62 12.60 1.03
CA ASN A 134 -6.89 13.23 -0.26
C ASN A 134 -7.19 14.74 -0.13
N ASP A 135 -7.88 15.13 0.94
CA ASP A 135 -8.44 16.47 1.09
C ASP A 135 -7.55 17.38 1.94
N ASP A 136 -6.88 16.86 2.98
CA ASP A 136 -6.18 17.68 3.95
C ASP A 136 -4.65 17.60 3.85
N TYR A 137 -4.11 16.51 3.28
CA TYR A 137 -2.66 16.31 3.11
C TYR A 137 -2.21 16.41 1.65
N VAL A 138 -0.92 16.70 1.48
CA VAL A 138 -0.19 16.40 0.25
C VAL A 138 0.61 15.12 0.49
N LEU A 139 0.18 14.02 -0.13
CA LEU A 139 0.84 12.73 -0.04
C LEU A 139 2.01 12.64 -1.03
N ILE A 140 3.20 12.36 -0.49
CA ILE A 140 4.43 12.10 -1.25
C ILE A 140 4.91 10.69 -0.94
N SER A 141 4.90 9.78 -1.92
CA SER A 141 5.40 8.41 -1.74
C SER A 141 6.83 8.30 -2.24
N LEU A 142 7.74 7.98 -1.33
CA LEU A 142 9.17 7.83 -1.59
C LEU A 142 9.52 6.34 -1.65
N TYR A 143 9.66 5.82 -2.87
CA TYR A 143 9.99 4.42 -3.13
C TYR A 143 11.46 4.14 -2.84
N VAL A 144 11.74 3.39 -1.78
CA VAL A 144 13.11 3.09 -1.34
C VAL A 144 13.79 2.01 -2.17
N ASP A 145 13.02 1.24 -2.95
CA ASP A 145 13.50 0.17 -3.83
C ASP A 145 13.49 0.56 -5.32
N ASP A 146 13.19 1.83 -5.63
CA ASP A 146 13.21 2.37 -6.99
C ASP A 146 14.61 2.26 -7.62
N LYS A 147 14.66 1.65 -8.81
CA LYS A 147 15.87 1.37 -9.59
C LYS A 147 16.21 2.44 -10.61
N GLN A 148 15.39 3.48 -10.75
CA GLN A 148 15.71 4.63 -11.59
C GLN A 148 17.02 5.25 -11.12
N ARG A 149 17.95 5.46 -12.06
CA ARG A 149 19.25 6.05 -11.77
C ARG A 149 19.11 7.55 -11.47
N LEU A 150 19.88 8.02 -10.50
CA LEU A 150 20.04 9.45 -10.28
C LEU A 150 20.77 10.08 -11.49
N PRO A 151 20.45 11.34 -11.86
CA PRO A 151 21.19 12.06 -12.89
C PRO A 151 22.69 12.09 -12.62
N GLU A 152 23.05 12.28 -11.33
CA GLU A 152 24.44 12.27 -10.87
C GLU A 152 24.56 11.40 -9.60
N PRO A 153 25.53 10.46 -9.53
CA PRO A 153 25.78 9.69 -8.32
C PRO A 153 26.22 10.58 -7.16
N LEU A 154 25.63 10.38 -5.98
CA LEU A 154 25.95 11.16 -4.78
C LEU A 154 26.87 10.35 -3.87
N LYS A 155 28.04 10.90 -3.54
CA LYS A 155 28.89 10.36 -2.47
C LYS A 155 28.40 10.87 -1.13
N VAL A 156 28.08 9.95 -0.23
CA VAL A 156 27.63 10.26 1.12
C VAL A 156 28.44 9.47 2.14
N THR A 157 28.65 10.05 3.31
CA THR A 157 29.27 9.36 4.44
C THR A 157 28.19 8.93 5.42
N GLU A 158 28.16 7.64 5.74
CA GLU A 158 27.21 7.05 6.69
C GLU A 158 28.01 6.25 7.72
N ASN A 159 27.94 6.64 9.00
CA ASN A 159 28.66 5.99 10.11
C ASN A 159 30.16 5.79 9.85
N GLY A 160 30.82 6.79 9.24
CA GLY A 160 32.25 6.75 8.91
C GLY A 160 32.61 5.90 7.67
N THR A 161 31.62 5.34 6.98
CA THR A 161 31.83 4.61 5.71
C THR A 161 31.31 5.45 4.54
N GLU A 162 32.13 5.64 3.51
CA GLU A 162 31.68 6.26 2.25
C GLU A 162 30.80 5.30 1.46
N ARG A 163 29.66 5.80 0.99
CA ARG A 163 28.71 5.10 0.12
C ARG A 163 28.37 5.97 -1.08
N MET A 164 28.22 5.34 -2.24
CA MET A 164 27.76 5.99 -3.46
C MET A 164 26.30 5.66 -3.68
N LEU A 165 25.43 6.66 -3.64
CA LEU A 165 24.01 6.54 -3.99
C LEU A 165 23.89 6.63 -5.51
N ARG A 166 23.26 5.63 -6.13
CA ARG A 166 23.17 5.52 -7.60
C ARG A 166 21.74 5.62 -8.10
N THR A 167 20.77 5.31 -7.25
CA THR A 167 19.35 5.25 -7.60
C THR A 167 18.49 6.15 -6.72
N ILE A 168 17.28 6.45 -7.19
CA ILE A 168 16.26 7.16 -6.40
C ILE A 168 15.99 6.40 -5.09
N GLY A 169 15.89 5.07 -5.16
CA GLY A 169 15.73 4.23 -3.97
C GLY A 169 16.88 4.36 -2.97
N ASP A 170 18.13 4.42 -3.44
CA ASP A 170 19.29 4.66 -2.57
C ASP A 170 19.20 6.01 -1.87
N LYS A 171 18.79 7.07 -2.60
CA LYS A 171 18.60 8.43 -2.08
C LYS A 171 17.58 8.44 -0.93
N TRP A 172 16.41 7.86 -1.14
CA TRP A 172 15.35 7.86 -0.13
C TRP A 172 15.64 6.94 1.05
N SER A 173 16.22 5.77 0.78
CA SER A 173 16.73 4.87 1.82
C SER A 173 17.75 5.56 2.74
N TYR A 174 18.68 6.32 2.15
CA TYR A 174 19.69 7.06 2.91
C TYR A 174 19.07 8.21 3.71
N LEU A 175 18.17 8.99 3.11
CA LEU A 175 17.45 10.06 3.80
C LEU A 175 16.68 9.50 5.01
N GLN A 176 15.96 8.40 4.84
CA GLN A 176 15.16 7.79 5.90
C GLN A 176 16.02 7.45 7.13
N ARG A 177 17.17 6.82 6.90
CA ARG A 177 18.09 6.42 7.97
C ARG A 177 18.75 7.61 8.65
N THR A 178 19.24 8.57 7.87
CA THR A 178 20.02 9.68 8.41
C THR A 178 19.16 10.76 9.08
N LYS A 179 17.95 11.02 8.56
CA LYS A 179 17.05 12.04 9.12
C LYS A 179 16.14 11.49 10.21
N PHE A 180 15.67 10.25 10.07
CA PHE A 180 14.64 9.69 10.95
C PHE A 180 15.13 8.50 11.78
N GLY A 181 16.37 8.03 11.59
CA GLY A 181 16.89 6.88 12.33
C GLY A 181 16.15 5.57 12.02
N ALA A 182 15.46 5.51 10.88
CA ALA A 182 14.59 4.40 10.50
C ALA A 182 15.01 3.80 9.15
N ASN A 183 14.85 2.49 9.00
CA ASN A 183 15.17 1.74 7.78
C ASN A 183 14.06 0.75 7.37
N ALA A 184 12.93 0.75 8.07
CA ALA A 184 11.81 -0.14 7.83
C ALA A 184 10.71 0.57 7.04
N GLN A 185 9.95 -0.19 6.25
CA GLN A 185 8.78 0.29 5.51
C GLN A 185 7.58 -0.61 5.86
N PRO A 186 6.33 -0.09 5.93
CA PRO A 186 5.96 1.31 5.71
C PRO A 186 6.40 2.22 6.86
N PHE A 187 6.74 3.46 6.51
CA PHE A 187 7.10 4.49 7.49
C PHE A 187 6.59 5.85 7.05
N TYR A 188 5.70 6.41 7.87
CA TYR A 188 4.97 7.64 7.58
C TYR A 188 5.45 8.78 8.46
N VAL A 189 5.72 9.93 7.86
CA VAL A 189 6.14 11.15 8.55
C VAL A 189 5.25 12.31 8.13
N LEU A 190 4.70 13.02 9.10
CA LEU A 190 3.93 14.25 8.85
C LEU A 190 4.84 15.44 9.05
N ILE A 191 4.92 16.34 8.07
CA ILE A 191 5.75 17.53 8.13
C ILE A 191 5.00 18.79 7.70
N ASP A 192 5.44 19.93 8.20
CA ASP A 192 5.00 21.24 7.71
C ASP A 192 5.73 21.65 6.41
N ASN A 193 5.42 22.84 5.91
CA ASN A 193 6.00 23.39 4.67
C ASN A 193 7.51 23.74 4.77
N ALA A 194 8.05 23.78 5.98
CA ALA A 194 9.47 24.00 6.27
C ALA A 194 10.22 22.68 6.54
N GLY A 195 9.52 21.54 6.56
CA GLY A 195 10.09 20.22 6.82
C GLY A 195 10.14 19.84 8.30
N ASN A 196 9.51 20.59 9.19
CA ASN A 196 9.47 20.25 10.62
C ASN A 196 8.43 19.15 10.87
N PRO A 197 8.74 18.15 11.72
CA PRO A 197 7.80 17.09 12.04
C PRO A 197 6.59 17.60 12.82
N LEU A 198 5.40 17.21 12.38
CA LEU A 198 4.12 17.54 12.99
C LEU A 198 3.65 16.52 14.03
N ASN A 199 4.20 15.32 14.01
CA ASN A 199 3.88 14.25 14.95
C ASN A 199 5.05 13.25 15.01
N LYS A 200 4.99 12.30 15.95
CA LYS A 200 5.85 11.12 15.94
C LYS A 200 5.58 10.30 14.66
N PRO A 201 6.62 9.72 14.03
CA PRO A 201 6.42 8.86 12.86
C PRO A 201 5.52 7.67 13.17
N TYR A 202 4.81 7.20 12.15
CA TYR A 202 3.95 6.02 12.22
C TYR A 202 4.54 4.90 11.36
N ALA A 203 4.53 3.66 11.85
CA ALA A 203 5.04 2.50 11.13
C ALA A 203 3.89 1.52 10.81
N TYR A 204 4.20 0.26 10.51
CA TYR A 204 3.16 -0.74 10.26
C TYR A 204 2.24 -0.97 11.49
N ASN A 205 0.96 -0.62 11.36
CA ASN A 205 -0.10 -0.93 12.32
C ASN A 205 -1.47 -0.71 11.66
N GLU A 206 -2.26 -1.77 11.52
CA GLU A 206 -3.54 -1.74 10.81
C GLU A 206 -4.72 -1.15 11.61
N ALA A 207 -4.46 -0.63 12.82
CA ALA A 207 -5.49 -0.01 13.65
C ALA A 207 -5.91 1.36 13.09
N ILE A 208 -7.07 1.39 12.41
CA ILE A 208 -7.63 2.58 11.75
C ILE A 208 -7.73 3.77 12.70
N ASP A 209 -8.27 3.60 13.90
CA ASP A 209 -8.43 4.69 14.87
C ASP A 209 -7.10 5.33 15.27
N LYS A 210 -6.04 4.52 15.42
CA LYS A 210 -4.69 5.02 15.73
C LYS A 210 -4.09 5.79 14.56
N TYR A 211 -4.38 5.36 13.34
CA TYR A 211 -3.92 6.04 12.13
C TYR A 211 -4.64 7.38 11.94
N VAL A 212 -5.94 7.42 12.19
CA VAL A 212 -6.73 8.65 12.20
C VAL A 212 -6.22 9.62 13.24
N ASP A 213 -5.96 9.17 14.47
CA ASP A 213 -5.40 10.02 15.54
C ASP A 213 -4.04 10.60 15.17
N PHE A 214 -3.18 9.79 14.54
CA PHE A 214 -1.89 10.22 14.00
C PHE A 214 -2.05 11.37 12.99
N LEU A 215 -2.94 11.22 12.01
CA LEU A 215 -3.20 12.24 10.98
C LEU A 215 -3.84 13.51 11.58
N GLN A 216 -4.87 13.35 12.41
CA GLN A 216 -5.59 14.48 13.01
C GLN A 216 -4.69 15.30 13.95
N THR A 217 -3.83 14.63 14.72
CA THR A 217 -2.82 15.30 15.56
C THR A 217 -1.86 16.14 14.70
N GLY A 218 -1.41 15.61 13.55
CA GLY A 218 -0.57 16.36 12.61
C GLY A 218 -1.26 17.61 12.07
N LEU A 219 -2.52 17.50 11.64
CA LEU A 219 -3.31 18.64 11.15
C LEU A 219 -3.50 19.73 12.21
N LYS A 220 -3.78 19.31 13.45
CA LYS A 220 -3.93 20.24 14.59
C LYS A 220 -2.63 21.00 14.84
N ASN A 221 -1.49 20.31 14.86
CA ASN A 221 -0.18 20.93 15.07
C ASN A 221 0.19 21.88 13.91
N TYR A 222 -0.12 21.50 12.67
CA TYR A 222 0.12 22.36 11.51
C TYR A 222 -0.70 23.66 11.57
N THR A 223 -1.98 23.55 11.92
CA THR A 223 -2.88 24.71 12.07
C THR A 223 -2.40 25.62 13.19
N PHE A 224 -1.98 25.05 14.33
CA PHE A 224 -1.45 25.79 15.46
C PHE A 224 -0.20 26.59 15.07
N MET A 225 0.80 25.95 14.45
CA MET A 225 2.04 26.63 14.02
C MET A 225 1.78 27.74 13.00
N ARG A 226 0.84 27.52 12.06
CA ARG A 226 0.46 28.53 11.08
C ARG A 226 -0.18 29.76 11.74
N GLN A 227 -1.05 29.54 12.73
CA GLN A 227 -1.68 30.65 13.45
C GLN A 227 -0.65 31.49 14.21
N THR A 228 0.36 30.84 14.81
CA THR A 228 1.46 31.54 15.50
C THR A 228 2.30 32.38 14.54
N LEU A 229 2.59 31.87 13.33
CA LEU A 229 3.34 32.60 12.30
C LEU A 229 2.58 33.79 11.70
N LEU A 230 1.25 33.77 11.70
CA LEU A 230 0.41 34.89 11.21
C LEU A 230 0.18 35.98 12.27
N CYS A 231 0.45 35.71 13.54
CA CYS A 231 0.31 36.67 14.64
C CYS A 231 1.63 37.38 15.02
N GLN A 232 2.74 37.08 14.33
CA GLN A 232 4.01 37.80 14.43
C GLN A 232 4.18 38.74 13.24
#